data_AF-A0A3Q1EE49-F1
#
_entry.id   AF-A0A3Q1EE49-F1
#
_cell.length_a   1.000
_cell.length_b   1.000
_cell.length_c   1.000
_cell.angle_alpha   90.00
_cell.angle_beta   90.00
_cell.angle_gamma   90.00
#
_symmetry.space_group_name_H-M   'P 1'
#
loop_
_entity.id
_entity.type
_entity.pdbx_description
1 polymer ?
#
loop_
_entity_poly.entity_id
_entity_poly.type
_entity_poly.pdbx_seq_one_letter_code
_entity_poly.pdbx_strand_id
1 'polypeptide(L)'
;MVLLTSFYLTEYYGLEDLKAVYFCIFMVIYVAIIAENVVLIGVIYREKSLHEPMYVLLCNLAVNSLYGGTALLPALLVNLLSQTHEISLSFCQTQVYAIHTYAITEFTILAVMSYDRYVAICHPLSYHTIMSQRVVKLIVLMWLYPMLAFLIVLFFTLQRTPSLCAPARSVNFK
;
A
#
# COMPACT_ATOMS: atom_id res chain seq x y z
N MET A 1 13.70 25.53 -20.63
CA MET A 1 12.54 24.76 -20.12
C MET A 1 12.83 23.29 -20.37
N VAL A 2 13.59 22.65 -19.48
CA VAL A 2 13.69 21.18 -19.45
C VAL A 2 12.94 20.78 -18.20
N LEU A 3 11.70 20.31 -18.37
CA LEU A 3 11.00 19.61 -17.31
C LEU A 3 11.86 18.37 -17.01
N LEU A 4 12.37 18.23 -15.79
CA LEU A 4 12.88 16.95 -15.31
C LEU A 4 11.67 16.03 -15.09
N THR A 5 11.15 15.47 -16.18
CA THR A 5 10.02 14.52 -16.19
C THR A 5 10.45 13.10 -15.83
N SER A 6 11.74 12.80 -15.90
CA SER A 6 12.31 11.48 -15.63
C SER A 6 13.47 11.57 -14.63
N PHE A 7 13.42 10.74 -13.59
CA PHE A 7 14.58 10.45 -12.73
C PHE A 7 15.31 9.25 -13.33
N TYR A 8 16.60 9.42 -13.61
CA TYR A 8 17.48 8.31 -13.96
C TYR A 8 18.06 7.75 -12.66
N LEU A 9 17.77 6.48 -12.37
CA LEU A 9 18.39 5.76 -11.25
C LEU A 9 19.85 5.43 -11.63
N THR A 10 20.75 6.40 -11.47
CA THR A 10 22.17 6.27 -11.83
C THR A 10 22.89 5.13 -11.07
N GLU A 11 22.30 4.65 -9.97
CA GLU A 11 22.79 3.52 -9.17
C GLU A 11 22.52 2.14 -9.81
N TYR A 12 21.66 2.06 -10.83
CA TYR A 12 21.32 0.79 -11.52
C TYR A 12 22.35 0.36 -12.58
N TYR A 13 23.26 1.25 -12.99
CA TYR A 13 24.23 1.00 -14.06
C TYR A 13 25.38 0.06 -13.66
N GLY A 14 25.51 -0.29 -12.37
CA GLY A 14 26.50 -1.27 -11.89
C GLY A 14 25.94 -2.65 -11.57
N LEU A 15 24.65 -2.88 -11.82
CA LEU A 15 23.88 -3.99 -11.23
C LEU A 15 23.24 -4.91 -12.27
N GLU A 16 23.80 -5.00 -13.48
CA GLU A 16 23.24 -5.83 -14.56
C GLU A 16 23.17 -7.33 -14.17
N ASP A 17 24.15 -7.82 -13.41
CA ASP A 17 24.18 -9.21 -12.92
C ASP A 17 23.16 -9.50 -11.81
N LEU A 18 22.74 -8.50 -11.02
CA LEU A 18 21.79 -8.70 -9.92
C LEU A 18 20.33 -8.43 -10.32
N LYS A 19 20.07 -7.86 -11.51
CA LYS A 19 18.69 -7.66 -12.03
C LYS A 19 17.88 -8.95 -11.96
N ALA A 20 18.48 -10.08 -12.34
CA ALA A 20 17.85 -11.39 -12.27
C ALA A 20 17.54 -11.81 -10.82
N VAL A 21 18.44 -11.52 -9.87
CA VAL A 21 18.25 -11.81 -8.44
C VAL A 21 17.09 -10.99 -7.88
N TYR A 22 17.05 -9.68 -8.14
CA TYR A 22 15.94 -8.81 -7.72
C TYR A 22 14.61 -9.23 -8.34
N PHE A 23 14.60 -9.56 -9.64
CA PHE A 23 13.42 -10.09 -10.31
C PHE A 23 12.90 -11.35 -9.61
N CYS A 24 13.77 -12.31 -9.30
CA CYS A 24 13.41 -13.51 -8.57
C CYS A 24 12.86 -13.19 -7.17
N ILE A 25 13.50 -12.30 -6.42
CA ILE A 25 13.05 -11.90 -5.07
C ILE A 25 11.65 -11.29 -5.14
N PHE A 26 11.41 -10.30 -6.00
CA PHE A 26 10.09 -9.67 -6.12
C PHE A 26 9.02 -10.63 -6.64
N MET A 27 9.37 -11.54 -7.53
CA MET A 27 8.46 -12.58 -7.99
C MET A 27 8.08 -13.55 -6.87
N VAL A 28 9.05 -13.99 -6.05
CA VAL A 28 8.79 -14.83 -4.87
C VAL A 28 7.89 -14.10 -3.88
N ILE A 29 8.17 -12.83 -3.59
CA ILE A 29 7.33 -12.00 -2.70
C ILE A 29 5.90 -11.90 -3.27
N TYR A 30 5.74 -11.67 -4.57
CA TYR A 30 4.42 -11.60 -5.19
C TYR A 30 3.62 -12.90 -5.06
N VAL A 31 4.28 -14.03 -5.31
CA VAL A 31 3.67 -15.35 -5.14
C VAL A 31 3.33 -15.61 -3.67
N ALA A 32 4.19 -15.22 -2.74
CA ALA A 32 3.95 -15.34 -1.31
C ALA A 32 2.73 -14.53 -0.87
N ILE A 33 2.59 -13.27 -1.31
CA ILE A 33 1.40 -12.45 -1.04
C ILE A 33 0.14 -13.13 -1.55
N ILE A 34 0.15 -13.63 -2.79
CA ILE A 34 -1.01 -14.37 -3.33
C ILE A 34 -1.30 -15.61 -2.49
N ALA A 35 -0.27 -16.38 -2.15
CA ALA A 35 -0.42 -17.60 -1.35
C ALA A 35 -0.98 -17.31 0.05
N GLU A 36 -0.49 -16.28 0.74
CA GLU A 36 -1.00 -15.84 2.04
C GLU A 36 -2.46 -15.45 1.96
N ASN A 37 -2.86 -14.72 0.92
CA ASN A 37 -4.27 -14.36 0.69
C ASN A 37 -5.14 -15.59 0.42
N VAL A 38 -4.67 -16.56 -0.36
CA VAL A 38 -5.39 -17.83 -0.62
C VAL A 38 -5.50 -18.66 0.65
N VAL A 39 -4.43 -18.75 1.45
CA VAL A 39 -4.43 -19.44 2.75
C VAL A 39 -5.42 -18.76 3.70
N LEU A 40 -5.42 -17.42 3.76
CA LEU A 40 -6.36 -16.64 4.58
C LEU A 40 -7.81 -16.97 4.21
N ILE A 41 -8.15 -16.93 2.91
CA ILE A 41 -9.48 -17.32 2.40
C ILE A 41 -9.80 -18.79 2.73
N GLY A 42 -8.83 -19.68 2.61
CA GLY A 42 -8.98 -21.10 2.93
C GLY A 42 -9.28 -21.36 4.41
N VAL A 43 -8.57 -20.68 5.30
CA VAL A 43 -8.80 -20.73 6.76
C VAL A 43 -10.19 -20.20 7.08
N ILE A 44 -10.58 -19.08 6.48
CA ILE A 44 -11.92 -18.50 6.61
C ILE A 44 -13.01 -19.51 6.19
N TYR A 45 -12.83 -20.20 5.06
CA TYR A 45 -13.82 -21.15 4.56
C TYR A 45 -13.97 -22.39 5.47
N ARG A 46 -12.88 -22.81 6.13
CA ARG A 46 -12.86 -23.94 7.07
C ARG A 46 -13.51 -23.58 8.40
N GLU A 47 -13.32 -22.35 8.87
CA GLU A 47 -13.84 -21.87 10.15
C GLU A 47 -15.24 -21.24 9.99
N LYS A 48 -16.23 -22.04 9.57
CA LYS A 48 -17.62 -21.55 9.36
C LYS A 48 -18.36 -21.12 10.65
N SER A 49 -17.77 -21.25 11.83
CA SER A 49 -18.51 -21.20 13.10
C SER A 49 -18.35 -19.93 13.95
N LEU A 50 -17.35 -19.06 13.72
CA LEU A 50 -17.09 -17.93 14.63
C LEU A 50 -17.07 -16.56 13.91
N HIS A 51 -18.11 -15.77 14.18
CA HIS A 51 -18.20 -14.29 14.13
C HIS A 51 -18.46 -13.59 12.78
N GLU A 52 -19.72 -13.18 12.58
CA GLU A 52 -20.20 -12.28 11.50
C GLU A 52 -19.32 -11.04 11.20
N PRO A 53 -18.74 -10.30 12.18
CA PRO A 53 -17.92 -9.12 11.87
C PRO A 53 -16.45 -9.43 11.54
N MET A 54 -15.86 -10.51 12.09
CA MET A 54 -14.45 -10.83 11.87
C MET A 54 -14.18 -11.26 10.43
N TYR A 55 -15.13 -11.98 9.82
CA TYR A 55 -15.09 -12.34 8.40
C TYR A 55 -14.94 -11.12 7.50
N VAL A 56 -15.71 -10.06 7.78
CA VAL A 56 -15.68 -8.84 6.98
C VAL A 56 -14.31 -8.15 7.11
N LEU A 57 -13.72 -8.11 8.30
CA LEU A 57 -12.39 -7.53 8.52
C LEU A 57 -11.30 -8.31 7.78
N LEU A 58 -11.37 -9.63 7.80
CA LEU A 58 -10.43 -10.49 7.08
C LEU A 58 -10.52 -10.33 5.56
N CYS A 59 -11.73 -10.19 5.02
CA CYS A 59 -11.91 -9.86 3.60
C CYS A 59 -11.28 -8.50 3.25
N ASN A 60 -11.43 -7.49 4.11
CA ASN A 60 -10.78 -6.20 3.90
C ASN A 60 -9.25 -6.31 3.96
N LEU A 61 -8.70 -7.13 4.87
CA LEU A 61 -7.26 -7.40 4.96
C LEU A 61 -6.74 -8.04 3.66
N ALA A 62 -7.48 -9.01 3.11
CA ALA A 62 -7.10 -9.67 1.86
C ALA A 62 -7.12 -8.69 0.67
N VAL A 63 -8.18 -7.89 0.55
CA VAL A 63 -8.29 -6.86 -0.48
C VAL A 63 -7.16 -5.84 -0.38
N ASN A 64 -6.82 -5.39 0.84
CA ASN A 64 -5.72 -4.46 1.05
C ASN A 64 -4.36 -5.06 0.66
N SER A 65 -4.11 -6.32 0.99
CA SER A 65 -2.88 -7.04 0.62
C SER A 65 -2.72 -7.17 -0.89
N LEU A 66 -3.80 -7.51 -1.60
CA LEU A 66 -3.81 -7.55 -3.07
C LEU A 66 -3.64 -6.16 -3.69
N TYR A 67 -4.26 -5.13 -3.11
CA TYR A 67 -4.07 -3.73 -3.54
C TYR A 67 -2.61 -3.28 -3.42
N GLY A 68 -1.96 -3.50 -2.27
CA GLY A 68 -0.56 -3.14 -2.07
C GLY A 68 0.38 -3.92 -3.00
N GLY A 69 0.17 -5.23 -3.11
CA GLY A 69 0.96 -6.09 -3.99
C GLY A 69 0.86 -5.70 -5.46
N THR A 70 -0.36 -5.46 -5.97
CA THR A 70 -0.59 -5.08 -7.38
C THR A 70 -0.16 -3.64 -7.70
N ALA A 71 -0.19 -2.72 -6.74
CA ALA A 71 0.28 -1.35 -6.95
C ALA A 71 1.82 -1.27 -7.03
N LEU A 72 2.53 -2.15 -6.31
CA LEU A 72 3.99 -2.11 -6.18
C LEU A 72 4.72 -3.05 -7.15
N LEU A 73 4.35 -4.34 -7.14
CA LEU A 73 5.17 -5.40 -7.72
C LEU A 73 5.19 -5.40 -9.26
N PRO A 74 4.05 -5.27 -9.97
CA PRO A 74 4.05 -5.18 -11.43
C PRO A 74 4.87 -3.99 -11.94
N ALA A 75 4.76 -2.85 -11.27
CA ALA A 75 5.48 -1.65 -11.63
C ALA A 75 6.99 -1.80 -11.45
N LEU A 76 7.41 -2.44 -10.36
CA LEU A 76 8.81 -2.71 -10.07
C LEU A 76 9.41 -3.74 -11.05
N LEU A 77 8.65 -4.78 -11.39
CA LEU A 77 9.04 -5.78 -12.37
C LEU A 77 9.21 -5.18 -13.78
N VAL A 78 8.30 -4.28 -14.19
CA VAL A 78 8.41 -3.55 -15.47
C VAL A 78 9.64 -2.63 -15.47
N ASN A 79 9.91 -1.93 -14.37
CA ASN A 79 11.10 -1.08 -14.26
C ASN A 79 12.41 -1.88 -14.33
N LEU A 80 12.44 -3.07 -13.73
CA LEU A 80 13.59 -3.99 -13.78
C LEU A 80 13.90 -4.48 -15.20
N LEU A 81 12.85 -4.71 -16.00
CA LEU A 81 12.96 -5.19 -17.39
C LEU A 81 13.21 -4.07 -18.41
N SER A 82 12.91 -2.82 -18.06
CA SER A 82 13.10 -1.67 -18.94
C SER A 82 14.58 -1.32 -19.09
N GLN A 83 15.03 -1.05 -20.30
CA GLN A 83 16.42 -0.65 -20.58
C GLN A 83 16.69 0.83 -20.34
N THR A 84 15.66 1.68 -20.35
CA THR A 84 15.82 3.14 -20.22
C THR A 84 15.70 3.65 -18.78
N HIS A 85 15.20 2.85 -17.82
CA HIS A 85 15.09 3.19 -16.38
C HIS A 85 14.44 4.57 -16.11
N GLU A 86 13.69 5.09 -17.07
CA GLU A 86 13.03 6.40 -16.96
C GLU A 86 11.69 6.23 -16.23
N ILE A 87 11.69 6.60 -14.95
CA ILE A 87 10.47 6.63 -14.14
C ILE A 87 9.92 8.05 -14.17
N SER A 88 8.65 8.19 -14.58
CA SER A 88 7.97 9.47 -14.51
C SER A 88 7.71 9.88 -13.06
N LEU A 89 7.88 11.16 -12.75
CA LEU A 89 7.64 11.69 -11.41
C LEU A 89 6.20 11.40 -10.93
N SER A 90 5.21 11.49 -11.81
CA SER A 90 3.80 11.20 -11.51
C SER A 90 3.56 9.73 -11.14
N PHE A 91 4.27 8.81 -11.79
CA PHE A 91 4.19 7.38 -11.47
C PHE A 91 4.83 7.07 -10.12
N CYS A 92 6.00 7.63 -9.85
CA CYS A 92 6.66 7.51 -8.55
C CYS A 92 5.77 8.05 -7.40
N GLN A 93 5.18 9.23 -7.58
CA GLN A 93 4.25 9.81 -6.60
C GLN A 93 3.03 8.91 -6.35
N THR A 94 2.50 8.28 -7.42
CA THR A 94 1.38 7.35 -7.31
C THR A 94 1.76 6.08 -6.55
N GLN A 95 2.96 5.53 -6.78
CA GLN A 95 3.46 4.37 -6.03
C GLN A 95 3.65 4.69 -4.55
N VAL A 96 4.30 5.81 -4.24
CA VAL A 96 4.52 6.24 -2.85
C VAL A 96 3.19 6.41 -2.14
N TYR A 97 2.21 7.06 -2.78
CA TYR A 97 0.86 7.18 -2.26
C TYR A 97 0.25 5.80 -1.97
N ALA A 98 0.28 4.88 -2.94
CA ALA A 98 -0.31 3.55 -2.79
C ALA A 98 0.33 2.74 -1.64
N ILE A 99 1.66 2.74 -1.51
CA ILE A 99 2.38 2.03 -0.43
C ILE A 99 1.97 2.58 0.94
N HIS A 100 1.92 3.89 1.07
CA HIS A 100 1.58 4.55 2.33
C HIS A 100 0.13 4.29 2.74
N THR A 101 -0.80 4.43 1.79
CA THR A 101 -2.21 4.11 2.02
C THR A 101 -2.38 2.63 2.37
N TYR A 102 -1.71 1.72 1.66
CA TYR A 102 -1.72 0.29 1.95
C TYR A 102 -1.27 -0.02 3.39
N ALA A 103 -0.11 0.51 3.80
CA ALA A 103 0.47 0.25 5.12
C ALA A 103 -0.44 0.75 6.25
N ILE A 104 -0.94 1.99 6.17
CA ILE A 104 -1.84 2.51 7.21
C ILE A 104 -3.18 1.76 7.23
N THR A 105 -3.72 1.42 6.06
CA THR A 105 -4.96 0.62 5.98
C THR A 105 -4.76 -0.73 6.66
N GLU A 106 -3.62 -1.40 6.45
CA GLU A 106 -3.27 -2.66 7.10
C GLU A 106 -3.22 -2.52 8.62
N PHE A 107 -2.49 -1.52 9.14
CA PHE A 107 -2.44 -1.25 10.58
C PHE A 107 -3.82 -0.94 11.17
N THR A 108 -4.65 -0.20 10.45
CA THR A 108 -5.99 0.16 10.92
C THR A 108 -6.91 -1.05 10.95
N ILE A 109 -6.83 -1.94 9.94
CA ILE A 109 -7.56 -3.21 9.93
C ILE A 109 -7.13 -4.09 11.11
N LEU A 110 -5.83 -4.26 11.34
CA LEU A 110 -5.31 -5.04 12.47
C LEU A 110 -5.74 -4.44 13.82
N ALA A 111 -5.78 -3.11 13.94
CA ALA A 111 -6.26 -2.42 15.13
C ALA A 111 -7.77 -2.64 15.36
N VAL A 112 -8.58 -2.63 14.31
CA VAL A 112 -10.02 -2.92 14.43
C VAL A 112 -10.26 -4.40 14.76
N MET A 113 -9.46 -5.32 14.23
CA MET A 113 -9.52 -6.74 14.58
C MET A 113 -9.15 -6.98 16.05
N SER A 114 -8.13 -6.31 16.57
CA SER A 114 -7.78 -6.42 17.99
C SER A 114 -8.85 -5.79 18.90
N TYR A 115 -9.43 -4.66 18.48
CA TYR A 115 -10.58 -4.06 19.16
C TYR A 115 -11.79 -5.00 19.16
N ASP A 116 -12.05 -5.70 18.07
CA ASP A 116 -13.13 -6.70 17.98
C ASP A 116 -12.97 -7.81 19.02
N ARG A 117 -11.77 -8.41 19.09
CA ARG A 117 -11.46 -9.43 20.10
C ARG A 117 -11.56 -8.87 21.52
N TYR A 118 -11.14 -7.62 21.75
CA TYR A 118 -11.24 -6.97 23.05
C TYR A 118 -12.70 -6.82 23.51
N VAL A 119 -13.59 -6.31 22.66
CA VAL A 119 -15.02 -6.13 23.01
C VAL A 119 -15.70 -7.47 23.24
N ALA A 120 -15.36 -8.50 22.46
CA ALA A 120 -15.90 -9.85 22.64
C ALA A 120 -15.54 -10.43 24.02
N ILE A 121 -14.33 -10.17 24.52
CA ILE A 121 -13.86 -10.67 25.83
C ILE A 121 -14.43 -9.83 26.98
N CYS A 122 -14.35 -8.50 26.89
CA CYS A 122 -14.73 -7.62 28.00
C CYS A 122 -16.24 -7.37 28.11
N HIS A 123 -16.99 -7.49 27.00
CA HIS A 123 -18.42 -7.15 26.95
C HIS A 123 -19.24 -8.18 26.13
N PRO A 124 -19.23 -9.47 26.51
CA PRO A 124 -19.85 -10.54 25.70
C PRO A 124 -21.36 -10.34 25.48
N LEU A 125 -22.10 -9.88 26.49
CA LEU A 125 -23.56 -9.68 26.42
C LEU A 125 -23.98 -8.56 25.46
N SER A 126 -23.13 -7.55 25.27
CA SER A 126 -23.41 -6.38 24.42
C SER A 126 -22.67 -6.42 23.07
N TYR A 127 -21.82 -7.43 22.85
CA TYR A 127 -20.95 -7.53 21.69
C TYR A 127 -21.72 -7.41 20.37
N HIS A 128 -22.79 -8.19 20.21
CA HIS A 128 -23.56 -8.25 18.96
C HIS A 128 -24.21 -6.90 18.62
N THR A 129 -24.74 -6.22 19.64
CA THR A 129 -25.37 -4.89 19.49
C THR A 129 -24.33 -3.81 19.18
N ILE A 130 -23.17 -3.85 19.84
CA ILE A 130 -22.09 -2.88 19.62
C ILE A 130 -21.48 -3.06 18.23
N MET A 131 -21.16 -4.30 17.84
CA MET A 131 -20.50 -4.57 16.55
C MET A 131 -21.42 -4.37 15.36
N SER A 132 -22.67 -4.81 15.42
CA SER A 132 -23.64 -4.61 14.32
C SER A 132 -23.80 -3.12 13.96
N GLN A 133 -23.84 -2.24 14.97
CA GLN A 133 -23.99 -0.80 14.77
C GLN A 133 -22.71 -0.08 14.30
N ARG A 134 -21.54 -0.64 14.64
CA ARG A 134 -20.24 0.04 14.43
C ARG A 134 -19.44 -0.52 13.25
N VAL A 135 -19.68 -1.75 12.81
CA VAL A 135 -18.85 -2.42 11.79
C VAL A 135 -18.76 -1.61 10.49
N VAL A 136 -19.89 -1.07 10.00
CA VAL A 136 -19.91 -0.24 8.78
C VAL A 136 -19.12 1.05 8.98
N LYS A 137 -19.28 1.70 10.14
CA LYS A 137 -18.55 2.94 10.45
C LYS A 137 -17.04 2.68 10.55
N LEU A 138 -16.65 1.58 11.18
CA LEU A 138 -15.25 1.16 11.29
C LEU A 138 -14.67 0.87 9.91
N ILE A 139 -15.39 0.18 9.03
CA ILE A 139 -14.96 -0.06 7.64
C ILE A 139 -14.75 1.24 6.89
N VAL A 140 -15.72 2.16 6.95
CA VAL A 140 -15.58 3.47 6.31
C VAL A 140 -14.37 4.22 6.87
N LEU A 141 -14.17 4.22 8.19
CA LEU A 141 -13.02 4.89 8.81
C LEU A 141 -11.68 4.24 8.43
N MET A 142 -11.62 2.91 8.36
CA MET A 142 -10.42 2.15 7.98
C MET A 142 -9.89 2.54 6.60
N TRP A 143 -10.78 2.82 5.65
CA TRP A 143 -10.40 3.22 4.30
C TRP A 143 -10.29 4.74 4.14
N LEU A 144 -11.23 5.49 4.71
CA LEU A 144 -11.32 6.93 4.50
C LEU A 144 -10.17 7.67 5.21
N TYR A 145 -9.78 7.25 6.42
CA TYR A 145 -8.68 7.86 7.16
C TYR A 145 -7.35 7.84 6.37
N PRO A 146 -6.83 6.68 5.93
CA PRO A 146 -5.57 6.64 5.18
C PRO A 146 -5.67 7.32 3.82
N MET A 147 -6.80 7.16 3.11
CA MET A 147 -7.01 7.83 1.82
C MET A 147 -6.96 9.35 1.97
N LEU A 148 -7.69 9.91 2.93
CA LEU A 148 -7.76 11.36 3.11
C LEU A 148 -6.45 11.95 3.63
N ALA A 149 -5.81 11.27 4.59
CA ALA A 149 -4.52 11.70 5.13
C ALA A 149 -3.45 11.80 4.03
N PHE A 150 -3.34 10.78 3.17
CA PHE A 150 -2.33 10.81 2.11
C PHE A 150 -2.74 11.63 0.89
N LEU A 151 -4.04 11.83 0.63
CA LEU A 151 -4.47 12.80 -0.39
C LEU A 151 -4.05 14.21 -0.02
N ILE A 152 -4.17 14.57 1.26
CA ILE A 152 -3.73 15.88 1.76
C ILE A 152 -2.19 16.01 1.62
N VAL A 153 -1.44 14.99 2.04
CA VAL A 153 0.03 14.97 1.89
C VAL A 153 0.45 15.04 0.43
N LEU A 154 -0.21 14.30 -0.45
CA LEU A 154 0.05 14.32 -1.90
C LEU A 154 -0.28 15.71 -2.48
N PHE A 155 -1.40 16.31 -2.11
CA PHE A 155 -1.77 17.66 -2.55
C PHE A 155 -0.72 18.70 -2.13
N PHE A 156 -0.29 18.68 -0.85
CA PHE A 156 0.77 19.57 -0.39
C PHE A 156 2.10 19.29 -1.09
N THR A 157 2.43 18.02 -1.33
CA THR A 157 3.64 17.63 -2.05
C THR A 157 3.59 18.13 -3.49
N LEU A 158 2.46 17.95 -4.18
CA LEU A 158 2.21 18.44 -5.54
C LEU A 158 2.30 19.96 -5.62
N GLN A 159 1.82 20.68 -4.60
CA GLN A 159 1.92 22.13 -4.52
C GLN A 159 3.35 22.62 -4.23
N ARG A 160 4.17 21.81 -3.55
CA ARG A 160 5.59 22.07 -3.24
C ARG A 160 6.55 21.60 -4.33
N THR A 161 6.19 20.64 -5.17
CA THR A 161 7.03 20.21 -6.31
C THR A 161 7.33 21.29 -7.35
N PRO A 162 6.39 22.18 -7.75
CA PRO A 162 6.73 23.27 -8.67
C PRO A 162 7.70 24.29 -8.06
N SER A 163 7.82 24.38 -6.72
CA SER A 163 8.83 25.23 -6.07
C SER A 163 10.17 24.55 -5.84
N LEU A 164 10.22 23.21 -5.72
CA LEU A 164 11.48 22.45 -5.69
C LEU A 164 12.09 22.28 -7.10
N CYS A 165 11.27 22.22 -8.14
CA CYS A 165 11.69 22.26 -9.56
C CYS A 165 11.74 23.69 -10.11
N ALA A 166 11.99 24.70 -9.28
CA ALA A 166 12.49 25.98 -9.78
C ALA A 166 13.89 25.73 -10.35
N PRO A 167 14.23 26.26 -11.54
CA PRO A 167 15.56 26.06 -12.10
C PRO A 167 16.58 26.59 -11.09
N ALA A 168 17.56 25.76 -10.73
CA ALA A 168 18.76 26.22 -10.06
C ALA A 168 19.30 27.39 -10.90
N ARG A 169 19.14 28.62 -10.40
CA ARG A 169 19.77 29.80 -10.98
C ARG A 169 21.26 29.47 -11.05
N SER A 170 21.79 29.39 -12.26
CA SER A 170 23.21 29.18 -12.56
C SER A 170 24.08 29.98 -11.60
N VAL A 171 24.69 29.31 -10.62
CA VAL A 171 25.83 29.86 -9.91
C VAL A 171 26.96 29.87 -10.93
N ASN A 172 27.19 31.05 -11.50
CA ASN A 172 28.28 31.31 -12.42
C ASN A 172 29.60 30.86 -11.78
N PHE A 173 30.23 29.86 -12.38
CA PHE A 173 31.68 29.67 -12.27
C PHE A 173 32.32 30.31 -13.51
N LYS A 174 32.54 31.62 -13.44
CA LYS A 174 33.67 32.36 -14.02
C LYS A 174 33.66 33.80 -13.54
#